data_AF-A0A9P5GLV1-F1
#
_entry.id   AF-A0A9P5GLV1-F1
#
_cell.length_a   1.000
_cell.length_b   1.000
_cell.length_c   1.000
_cell.angle_alpha   90.00
_cell.angle_beta   90.00
_cell.angle_gamma   90.00
#
_symmetry.space_group_name_H-M   'P 1'
#
loop_
_entity.id
_entity.type
_entity.pdbx_description
1 polymer ?
#
loop_
_entity_poly.entity_id
_entity_poly.type
_entity_poly.pdbx_seq_one_letter_code
_entity_poly.pdbx_strand_id
1 'polypeptide(L)'
;MNIDAAFTTHTALMVQGLPFDPATAEETKAEFVRRAGVSCWGDFAITNEQREKLLGSFRDMLGGLAKYFGGNGPFLLGDRASYADLIIGAWLKMASKTLPGEEWELVRGWHGGVFGKLHDALEIYAAVQ
;
A
#
# COMPACT_ATOMS: atom_id res chain seq x y z
N MET A 1 8.29 -15.32 -1.39
CA MET A 1 8.23 -13.84 -1.35
C MET A 1 7.59 -13.43 -0.03
N ASN A 2 8.21 -12.53 0.73
CA ASN A 2 7.61 -12.00 1.96
C ASN A 2 6.81 -10.73 1.58
N ILE A 3 5.48 -10.78 1.73
CA ILE A 3 4.57 -9.71 1.30
C ILE A 3 4.83 -8.44 2.10
N ASP A 4 4.93 -8.55 3.43
CA ASP A 4 5.15 -7.39 4.29
C ASP A 4 6.46 -6.70 3.96
N ALA A 5 7.54 -7.46 3.73
CA ALA A 5 8.81 -6.87 3.30
C ALA A 5 8.70 -6.16 1.95
N ALA A 6 7.98 -6.76 0.98
CA ALA A 6 7.81 -6.19 -0.35
C ALA A 6 7.04 -4.86 -0.33
N PHE A 7 5.98 -4.76 0.48
CA PHE A 7 5.25 -3.50 0.65
C PHE A 7 6.02 -2.50 1.53
N THR A 8 6.72 -2.97 2.57
CA THR A 8 7.51 -2.11 3.48
C THR A 8 8.58 -1.32 2.72
N THR A 9 9.19 -1.89 1.68
CA THR A 9 10.15 -1.16 0.82
C THR A 9 9.53 0.06 0.13
N HIS A 10 8.22 0.09 -0.08
CA HIS A 10 7.50 1.16 -0.79
C HIS A 10 6.76 2.12 0.14
N THR A 11 6.84 1.93 1.46
CA THR A 11 6.16 2.79 2.45
C THR A 11 6.57 4.26 2.35
N ALA A 12 7.75 4.56 1.82
CA ALA A 12 8.20 5.93 1.56
C ALA A 12 7.27 6.72 0.61
N LEU A 13 6.52 6.03 -0.26
CA LEU A 13 5.50 6.67 -1.11
C LEU A 13 4.30 7.20 -0.30
N MET A 14 4.03 6.57 0.84
CA MET A 14 2.80 6.69 1.65
C MET A 14 3.00 7.46 2.96
N VAL A 15 4.19 7.39 3.57
CA VAL A 15 4.44 7.86 4.93
C VAL A 15 4.07 9.33 5.17
N GLN A 16 4.27 10.20 4.16
CA GLN A 16 3.93 11.62 4.25
C GLN A 16 2.42 11.90 4.18
N GLY A 17 1.63 10.96 3.65
CA GLY A 17 0.17 11.07 3.55
C GLY A 17 -0.59 10.39 4.68
N LEU A 18 0.10 9.95 5.74
CA LEU A 18 -0.56 9.28 6.87
C LEU A 18 -1.51 10.24 7.61
N PRO A 19 -2.80 9.86 7.78
CA PRO A 19 -3.78 10.70 8.46
C PRO A 19 -3.65 10.53 9.98
N PHE A 20 -2.58 11.06 10.57
CA PHE A 20 -2.40 11.00 12.02
C PHE A 20 -3.48 11.78 12.77
N ASP A 21 -3.86 11.27 13.95
CA ASP A 21 -4.65 12.02 14.91
C ASP A 21 -3.87 13.28 15.33
N PRO A 22 -4.41 14.51 15.15
CA PRO A 22 -3.74 15.72 15.56
C PRO A 22 -3.29 15.74 17.02
N ALA A 23 -4.01 15.05 17.92
CA ALA A 23 -3.69 15.00 19.34
C ALA A 23 -2.41 14.21 19.64
N THR A 24 -2.05 13.22 18.81
CA THR A 24 -0.90 12.32 19.02
C THR A 24 0.09 12.33 17.84
N ALA A 25 -0.05 13.28 16.92
CA ALA A 25 0.71 13.31 15.68
C ALA A 25 2.23 13.35 15.91
N GLU A 26 2.71 14.20 16.82
CA GLU A 26 4.15 14.34 17.08
C GLU A 26 4.75 13.11 17.78
N GLU A 27 4.01 12.51 18.71
CA GLU A 27 4.40 11.26 19.38
C GLU A 27 4.46 10.11 18.39
N THR A 28 3.48 10.03 17.49
CA THR A 28 3.43 9.02 16.43
C THR A 28 4.59 9.20 15.46
N LYS A 29 4.85 10.42 14.98
CA LYS A 29 6.00 10.73 14.12
C LYS A 29 7.33 10.37 14.80
N ALA A 30 7.48 10.66 16.09
CA ALA A 30 8.67 10.29 16.85
C ALA A 30 8.89 8.77 16.89
N GLU A 31 7.81 7.99 17.06
CA GLU A 31 7.89 6.53 17.01
C GLU A 31 8.26 6.01 15.61
N PHE A 32 7.76 6.63 14.54
CA PHE A 32 8.17 6.32 13.17
C PHE A 32 9.66 6.59 12.94
N VAL A 33 10.15 7.75 13.36
CA VAL A 33 11.58 8.11 13.28
C VAL A 33 12.42 7.07 14.02
N ARG A 34 12.03 6.72 15.26
CA ARG A 34 12.71 5.70 16.07
C ARG A 34 12.73 4.32 15.41
N ARG A 35 11.59 3.87 14.86
CA ARG A 35 11.46 2.54 14.22
C ARG A 35 12.19 2.44 12.88
N ALA A 36 12.17 3.51 12.09
CA ALA A 36 12.86 3.56 10.82
C ALA A 36 14.38 3.75 10.98
N GLY A 37 14.83 4.18 12.17
CA GLY A 37 16.25 4.46 12.44
C GLY A 37 16.77 5.70 11.72
N VAL A 38 15.89 6.64 11.39
CA VAL A 38 16.24 7.94 10.78
C VAL A 38 16.44 9.00 11.86
N SER A 39 17.04 10.14 11.51
CA SER A 39 17.38 11.19 12.49
C SER A 39 16.20 12.12 12.77
N CYS A 40 15.38 12.39 11.76
CA CYS A 40 14.21 13.26 11.89
C CYS A 40 13.09 12.91 10.91
N TRP A 41 11.89 13.45 11.12
CA TRP A 41 10.75 13.23 10.21
C TRP A 41 11.04 13.68 8.76
N GLY A 42 11.86 14.73 8.61
CA GLY A 42 12.26 15.24 7.31
C GLY A 42 13.03 14.22 6.45
N ASP A 43 13.69 13.24 7.07
CA ASP A 43 14.45 12.20 6.35
C ASP A 43 13.55 11.25 5.57
N PHE A 44 12.23 11.24 5.83
CA PHE A 44 11.24 10.51 5.04
C PHE A 44 10.84 11.22 3.74
N ALA A 45 11.23 12.49 3.56
CA ALA A 45 10.93 13.21 2.33
C ALA A 45 11.71 12.60 1.16
N ILE A 46 11.01 12.37 0.05
CA ILE A 46 11.59 11.86 -1.19
C ILE A 46 11.45 12.93 -2.28
N THR A 47 12.47 13.06 -3.14
CA THR A 47 12.39 13.93 -4.32
C THR A 47 11.40 13.35 -5.34
N ASN A 48 10.99 14.18 -6.30
CA ASN A 48 10.12 13.72 -7.39
C ASN A 48 10.76 12.58 -8.19
N GLU A 49 12.07 12.65 -8.47
CA GLU A 49 12.78 11.59 -9.18
C GLU A 49 12.85 10.28 -8.38
N GLN A 50 13.02 10.37 -7.05
CA GLN A 50 12.96 9.20 -6.17
C GLN A 50 11.54 8.61 -6.14
N ARG A 51 10.52 9.47 -6.12
CA ARG A 51 9.11 9.07 -6.13
C ARG A 51 8.74 8.32 -7.41
N GLU A 52 9.12 8.84 -8.58
CA GLU A 52 8.90 8.16 -9.86
C GLU A 52 9.57 6.79 -9.91
N LYS A 53 10.82 6.69 -9.45
CA LYS A 53 11.54 5.40 -9.36
C LYS A 53 10.85 4.41 -8.42
N LEU A 54 10.41 4.87 -7.25
CA LEU A 54 9.69 4.04 -6.28
C LEU A 54 8.33 3.60 -6.82
N LEU A 55 7.59 4.46 -7.53
CA LEU A 55 6.34 4.09 -8.19
C LEU A 55 6.57 3.03 -9.29
N GLY A 56 7.63 3.17 -10.08
CA GLY A 56 8.04 2.16 -11.05
C GLY A 56 8.35 0.81 -10.40
N SER A 57 9.16 0.81 -9.33
CA SER A 57 9.45 -0.38 -8.53
C SER A 57 8.19 -1.00 -7.93
N PHE A 58 7.28 -0.16 -7.41
CA PHE A 58 6.04 -0.63 -6.80
C PHE A 58 5.14 -1.30 -7.84
N ARG A 59 5.03 -0.69 -9.03
CA ARG A 59 4.33 -1.28 -10.18
C ARG A 59 4.92 -2.64 -10.54
N ASP A 60 6.23 -2.75 -10.67
CA ASP A 60 6.87 -3.99 -11.09
C ASP A 60 6.71 -5.11 -10.04
N MET A 61 6.82 -4.76 -8.75
CA MET A 61 6.55 -5.66 -7.63
C MET A 61 5.10 -6.18 -7.67
N LEU A 62 4.13 -5.27 -7.81
CA LEU A 62 2.72 -5.63 -7.99
C LEU A 62 2.50 -6.49 -9.24
N GLY A 63 3.25 -6.26 -10.32
CA GLY A 63 3.19 -7.08 -11.53
C GLY A 63 3.67 -8.51 -11.30
N GLY A 64 4.68 -8.70 -10.45
CA GLY A 64 5.10 -10.02 -9.97
C GLY A 64 3.99 -10.71 -9.19
N LEU A 65 3.30 -9.98 -8.32
CA LEU A 65 2.17 -10.49 -7.53
C LEU A 65 0.93 -10.80 -8.37
N ALA A 66 0.62 -9.96 -9.37
CA ALA A 66 -0.57 -10.09 -10.20
C ALA A 66 -0.63 -11.43 -10.94
N LYS A 67 0.52 -12.07 -11.20
CA LYS A 67 0.63 -13.40 -11.83
C LYS A 67 -0.06 -14.52 -11.04
N TYR A 68 -0.27 -14.33 -9.73
CA TYR A 68 -0.96 -15.30 -8.88
C TYR A 68 -2.48 -15.08 -8.86
N PHE A 69 -2.96 -13.97 -9.44
CA PHE A 69 -4.37 -13.69 -9.64
C PHE A 69 -4.77 -14.08 -11.06
N GLY A 70 -5.99 -14.58 -11.26
CA GLY A 70 -6.44 -15.03 -12.58
C GLY A 70 -7.48 -16.15 -12.60
N GLY A 71 -7.94 -16.60 -11.43
CA GLY A 71 -9.09 -17.51 -11.32
C GLY A 71 -10.43 -16.79 -11.56
N ASN A 72 -11.53 -17.53 -11.36
CA ASN A 72 -12.88 -16.97 -11.39
C ASN A 72 -13.12 -16.12 -10.13
N GLY A 73 -12.74 -14.85 -10.17
CA GLY A 73 -13.03 -13.89 -9.11
C GLY A 73 -11.83 -12.99 -8.75
N PRO A 74 -12.02 -12.07 -7.78
CA PRO A 74 -11.03 -11.06 -7.45
C PRO A 74 -9.92 -11.56 -6.50
N PHE A 75 -10.06 -12.73 -5.90
CA PHE A 75 -9.15 -13.26 -4.88
C PHE A 75 -8.16 -14.28 -5.44
N LEU A 76 -7.11 -14.58 -4.68
CA LEU A 76 -6.13 -15.63 -5.01
C LEU A 76 -6.76 -17.01 -5.18
N LEU A 77 -7.82 -17.31 -4.43
CA LEU A 77 -8.58 -18.56 -4.54
C LEU A 77 -9.83 -18.42 -5.42
N GLY A 78 -9.87 -17.42 -6.30
CA GLY A 78 -11.01 -17.12 -7.18
C GLY A 78 -12.08 -16.29 -6.46
N ASP A 79 -13.17 -16.93 -6.06
CA ASP A 79 -14.36 -16.27 -5.47
C ASP A 79 -14.32 -16.19 -3.94
N ARG A 80 -13.37 -16.91 -3.32
CA ARG A 80 -13.23 -16.97 -1.86
C ARG A 80 -12.00 -16.18 -1.39
N ALA A 81 -12.23 -15.20 -0.51
CA ALA A 81 -11.15 -14.50 0.17
C ALA A 81 -10.33 -15.44 1.07
N SER A 82 -9.01 -15.23 1.08
CA SER A 82 -8.06 -15.93 1.93
C SER A 82 -7.31 -14.95 2.85
N TYR A 83 -6.56 -15.48 3.81
CA TYR A 83 -5.69 -14.65 4.66
C TYR A 83 -4.67 -13.83 3.84
N ALA A 84 -4.13 -14.41 2.77
CA ALA A 84 -3.18 -13.71 1.91
C ALA A 84 -3.82 -12.50 1.20
N ASP A 85 -5.08 -12.65 0.76
CA ASP A 85 -5.86 -11.54 0.19
C ASP A 85 -6.03 -10.42 1.20
N LEU A 86 -6.31 -10.74 2.48
CA LEU A 86 -6.46 -9.76 3.54
C LEU A 86 -5.17 -8.99 3.83
N ILE A 87 -4.02 -9.66 3.85
CA ILE A 87 -2.72 -8.99 4.04
C ILE A 87 -2.43 -8.03 2.89
N ILE A 88 -2.59 -8.47 1.64
CA ILE A 88 -2.41 -7.60 0.47
C ILE A 88 -3.44 -6.45 0.51
N GLY A 89 -4.69 -6.75 0.83
CA GLY A 89 -5.78 -5.79 0.96
C GLY A 89 -5.52 -4.72 2.01
N ALA A 90 -4.95 -5.07 3.16
CA ALA A 90 -4.60 -4.10 4.19
C ALA A 90 -3.55 -3.09 3.70
N TRP A 91 -2.52 -3.57 2.99
CA TRP A 91 -1.54 -2.69 2.36
C TRP A 91 -2.14 -1.82 1.25
N LEU A 92 -3.03 -2.38 0.42
CA LEU A 92 -3.76 -1.61 -0.59
C LEU A 92 -4.69 -0.56 0.03
N LYS A 93 -5.33 -0.89 1.15
CA LYS A 93 -6.17 0.05 1.91
C LYS A 93 -5.33 1.19 2.45
N MET A 94 -4.17 0.89 3.05
CA MET A 94 -3.21 1.92 3.49
C MET A 94 -2.79 2.81 2.31
N ALA A 95 -2.42 2.23 1.17
CA ALA A 95 -2.06 2.99 -0.03
C ALA A 95 -3.19 3.90 -0.50
N SER A 96 -4.44 3.41 -0.53
CA SER A 96 -5.63 4.20 -0.93
C SER A 96 -5.88 5.43 -0.05
N LYS A 97 -5.43 5.40 1.21
CA LYS A 97 -5.64 6.47 2.18
C LYS A 97 -4.49 7.46 2.26
N THR A 98 -3.34 7.12 1.67
CA THR A 98 -2.08 7.85 1.90
C THR A 98 -1.41 8.33 0.62
N LEU A 99 -1.65 7.66 -0.51
CA LEU A 99 -1.18 8.15 -1.80
C LEU A 99 -2.02 9.35 -2.27
N PRO A 100 -1.43 10.27 -3.06
CA PRO A 100 -2.19 11.23 -3.85
C PRO A 100 -3.23 10.52 -4.70
N GLY A 101 -4.42 11.12 -4.85
CA GLY A 101 -5.54 10.49 -5.57
C GLY A 101 -5.18 10.04 -6.99
N GLU A 102 -4.46 10.86 -7.74
CA GLU A 102 -4.01 10.54 -9.10
C GLU A 102 -3.11 9.29 -9.13
N GLU A 103 -2.22 9.14 -8.15
CA GLU A 103 -1.33 7.97 -8.07
C GLU A 103 -2.08 6.72 -7.62
N TRP A 104 -3.04 6.86 -6.72
CA TRP A 104 -3.89 5.75 -6.34
C TRP A 104 -4.69 5.21 -7.53
N GLU A 105 -5.24 6.10 -8.38
CA GLU A 105 -5.92 5.68 -9.60
C GLU A 105 -4.99 4.95 -10.59
N LEU A 106 -3.71 5.36 -10.69
CA LEU A 106 -2.70 4.62 -11.44
C LEU A 106 -2.50 3.21 -10.87
N VAL A 107 -2.30 3.09 -9.55
CA VAL A 107 -2.12 1.80 -8.87
C VAL A 107 -3.33 0.88 -9.10
N ARG A 108 -4.55 1.42 -8.99
CA ARG A 108 -5.79 0.67 -9.26
C ARG A 108 -5.87 0.15 -10.69
N GLY A 109 -5.35 0.89 -11.67
CA GLY A 109 -5.38 0.53 -13.09
C GLY A 109 -4.28 -0.43 -13.56
N TRP A 110 -3.20 -0.58 -12.80
CA TRP A 110 -2.07 -1.43 -13.20
C TRP A 110 -2.45 -2.91 -13.34
N HIS A 111 -1.74 -3.60 -14.24
CA HIS A 111 -1.83 -5.04 -14.44
C HIS A 111 -3.26 -5.55 -14.69
N GLY A 112 -4.05 -4.81 -15.48
CA GLY A 112 -5.44 -5.18 -15.78
C GLY A 112 -6.43 -4.93 -14.64
N GLY A 113 -6.05 -4.08 -13.69
CA GLY A 113 -6.87 -3.65 -12.57
C GLY A 113 -7.04 -4.70 -11.47
N VAL A 114 -6.14 -5.68 -11.39
CA VAL A 114 -6.20 -6.79 -10.42
C VAL A 114 -6.31 -6.27 -8.99
N PHE A 115 -5.43 -5.36 -8.58
CA PHE A 115 -5.41 -4.86 -7.21
C PHE A 115 -6.52 -3.84 -6.92
N GLY A 116 -7.01 -3.12 -7.93
CA GLY A 116 -8.22 -2.31 -7.80
C GLY A 116 -9.44 -3.17 -7.47
N LYS A 117 -9.63 -4.28 -8.21
CA LYS A 117 -10.71 -5.25 -7.97
C LYS A 117 -10.59 -5.94 -6.61
N LEU A 118 -9.37 -6.33 -6.23
CA LEU A 118 -9.11 -6.93 -4.92
C LEU A 118 -9.46 -5.95 -3.79
N HIS A 119 -9.00 -4.70 -3.89
CA HIS A 119 -9.31 -3.66 -2.91
C HIS A 119 -10.83 -3.50 -2.75
N ASP A 120 -11.56 -3.35 -3.85
CA ASP A 120 -13.02 -3.17 -3.81
C ASP A 120 -13.75 -4.40 -3.23
N ALA A 121 -13.32 -5.60 -3.60
CA ALA A 121 -13.91 -6.85 -3.11
C ALA A 121 -13.72 -7.05 -1.60
N LEU A 122 -12.64 -6.48 -1.02
CA LEU A 122 -12.34 -6.57 0.40
C LEU A 122 -13.01 -5.49 1.26
N GLU A 123 -13.66 -4.48 0.66
CA GLU A 123 -14.34 -3.41 1.42
C GLU A 123 -15.41 -3.95 2.39
N ILE A 124 -16.03 -5.10 2.08
CA ILE A 124 -17.01 -5.74 2.97
C ILE A 124 -16.41 -6.12 4.33
N TYR A 125 -15.08 -6.29 4.41
CA TYR A 125 -14.34 -6.60 5.63
C TYR A 125 -13.75 -5.36 6.32
N ALA A 126 -13.86 -4.18 5.70
CA ALA A 126 -13.29 -2.93 6.20
C ALA A 126 -14.24 -2.14 7.11
N ALA A 127 -15.40 -2.71 7.46
CA ALA A 127 -16.37 -2.07 8.33
C ALA A 127 -15.78 -1.85 9.74
N VAL A 128 -15.78 -0.60 10.19
CA VAL A 128 -15.48 -0.23 11.58
C VAL A 128 -16.83 -0.06 12.29
N GLN A 129 -17.01 -0.78 13.39
CA GLN A 129 -18.20 -0.68 14.24
C GLN A 129 -18.00 0.36 15.34
#